data_AF-A0A139WY63-F1
#
_entry.id   AF-A0A139WY63-F1
#
_cell.length_a   1.000
_cell.length_b   1.000
_cell.length_c   1.000
_cell.angle_alpha   90.00
_cell.angle_beta   90.00
_cell.angle_gamma   90.00
#
_symmetry.space_group_name_H-M   'P 1'
#
loop_
_entity.id
_entity.type
_entity.pdbx_description
1 polymer ?
#
loop_
_entity_poly.entity_id
_entity_poly.type
_entity_poly.pdbx_seq_one_letter_code
_entity_poly.pdbx_strand_id
1 'polypeptide(L)'
;MKVKGIKRGQIIELLEIVENIPDGVEISIDLEPPIEHSETQKRLTDEERLVRLNKLFGVWKDQPELIDIFAEIDKERHAYRGRVIDSIDTQDNS
;
A
#
# COMPACT_ATOMS: atom_id res chain seq x y z
N MET A 1 1.08 18.56 33.45
CA MET A 1 -0.32 18.87 33.82
C MET A 1 -1.16 18.76 32.56
N LYS A 2 -2.35 18.15 32.60
CA LYS A 2 -3.27 18.07 31.45
C LYS A 2 -4.47 18.96 31.74
N VAL A 3 -4.69 19.99 30.92
CA VAL A 3 -5.80 20.94 31.06
C VAL A 3 -6.80 20.68 29.94
N LYS A 4 -8.09 20.64 30.27
CA LYS A 4 -9.15 20.45 29.27
C LYS A 4 -9.63 21.78 28.74
N GLY A 5 -9.91 21.82 27.44
CA GLY A 5 -10.46 23.00 26.78
C GLY A 5 -11.35 22.63 25.61
N ILE A 6 -12.06 23.63 25.10
CA ILE A 6 -12.94 23.52 23.93
C ILE A 6 -12.39 24.44 22.83
N LYS A 7 -12.15 23.87 21.65
CA LYS A 7 -11.80 24.66 20.46
C LYS A 7 -13.05 25.34 19.89
N ARG A 8 -13.03 26.66 19.74
CA ARG A 8 -14.03 27.46 19.01
C ARG A 8 -13.34 28.31 17.95
N GLY A 9 -13.49 27.94 16.68
CA GLY A 9 -12.80 28.62 15.59
C GLY A 9 -11.28 28.51 15.73
N GLN A 10 -10.59 29.64 15.93
CA GLN A 10 -9.14 29.71 16.17
C GLN A 10 -8.77 29.84 17.66
N ILE A 11 -9.76 29.83 18.56
CA ILE A 11 -9.58 30.04 19.99
C ILE A 11 -9.72 28.69 20.72
N ILE A 12 -8.90 28.46 21.74
CA ILE A 12 -9.04 27.34 22.68
C ILE A 12 -9.46 27.94 24.02
N GLU A 13 -10.68 27.63 24.46
CA GLU A 13 -11.21 28.04 25.77
C GLU A 13 -10.82 26.99 26.80
N LEU A 14 -10.06 27.36 27.82
CA LEU A 14 -9.75 26.47 28.94
C LEU A 14 -10.96 26.38 29.89
N LEU A 15 -11.29 25.17 30.33
CA LEU A 15 -12.41 24.95 31.25
C LEU A 15 -12.02 25.19 32.72
N GLU A 16 -10.72 25.22 33.00
CA GLU A 16 -10.14 25.35 34.33
C GLU A 16 -9.21 26.56 34.35
N ILE A 17 -9.21 27.30 35.46
CA ILE A 17 -8.30 28.42 35.68
C ILE A 17 -6.92 27.84 35.96
N VAL A 18 -5.93 28.25 35.17
CA VAL A 18 -4.54 27.84 35.34
C VAL A 18 -3.76 28.97 36.04
N GLU A 19 -3.80 29.00 37.37
CA GLU A 19 -3.17 30.07 38.17
C GLU A 19 -1.64 30.08 38.08
N ASN A 20 -1.02 28.96 37.67
CA ASN A 20 0.43 28.78 37.67
C ASN A 20 1.12 29.16 36.36
N ILE A 21 0.40 29.73 35.37
CA ILE A 21 1.00 30.18 34.11
C ILE A 21 0.92 31.72 34.05
N PRO A 22 2.06 32.43 34.16
CA PRO A 22 2.06 33.88 34.07
C PRO A 22 1.81 34.39 32.64
N ASP A 23 1.35 35.63 32.54
CA ASP A 23 1.07 36.28 31.25
C ASP A 23 2.33 36.36 30.37
N GLY A 24 2.16 36.10 29.08
CA GLY A 24 3.24 36.17 28.08
C GLY A 24 4.09 34.92 27.93
N VAL A 25 3.77 33.83 28.64
CA VAL A 25 4.45 32.54 28.49
C VAL A 25 3.92 31.80 27.26
N GLU A 26 4.85 31.26 26.47
CA GLU A 26 4.54 30.39 25.34
C GLU A 26 4.07 29.01 25.83
N ILE A 27 2.96 28.51 25.27
CA ILE A 27 2.35 27.23 25.63
C ILE A 27 2.34 26.34 24.39
N SER A 28 2.95 25.15 24.50
CA SER A 28 2.83 24.10 23.48
C SER A 28 1.62 23.23 23.77
N ILE A 29 0.82 22.92 22.74
CA ILE A 29 -0.42 22.16 22.87
C ILE A 29 -0.27 20.86 22.07
N ASP A 30 -0.28 19.74 22.77
CA ASP A 30 -0.35 18.42 22.15
C ASP A 30 -1.82 18.05 21.90
N LEU A 31 -2.18 18.00 20.62
CA LEU A 31 -3.50 17.57 20.17
C LEU A 31 -3.43 16.09 19.81
N GLU A 32 -4.13 15.24 20.57
CA GLU A 32 -4.45 13.90 20.11
C GLU A 32 -5.64 14.02 19.16
N PRO A 33 -5.46 13.84 17.84
CA PRO A 33 -6.60 13.80 16.94
C PRO A 33 -7.51 12.67 17.42
N PRO A 34 -8.84 12.84 17.35
CA PRO A 34 -9.72 11.71 17.55
C PRO A 34 -9.21 10.60 16.64
N ILE A 35 -9.05 9.40 17.21
CA ILE A 35 -8.94 8.19 16.41
C ILE A 35 -10.31 8.10 15.74
N GLU A 36 -10.46 8.78 14.61
CA GLU A 36 -11.41 8.38 13.60
C GLU A 36 -10.95 6.97 13.25
N HIS A 37 -11.47 5.96 13.99
CA HIS A 37 -11.87 4.75 13.32
C HIS A 37 -12.59 5.28 12.10
N SER A 38 -11.99 5.08 10.95
CA SER A 38 -12.35 5.69 9.69
C SER A 38 -13.82 5.45 9.37
N GLU A 39 -14.70 6.22 9.97
CA GLU A 39 -16.15 6.20 9.73
C GLU A 39 -16.44 6.88 8.37
N THR A 40 -15.44 7.59 7.84
CA THR A 40 -15.39 8.07 6.46
C THR A 40 -14.67 7.12 5.48
N GLN A 41 -14.08 5.99 5.94
CA GLN A 41 -13.95 4.84 5.04
C GLN A 41 -15.34 4.24 4.93
N LYS A 42 -16.17 4.86 4.10
CA LYS A 42 -17.38 4.23 3.54
C LYS A 42 -16.97 2.81 3.21
N ARG A 43 -17.46 1.83 3.98
CA ARG A 43 -17.10 0.43 3.78
C ARG A 43 -17.61 0.10 2.39
N LEU A 44 -16.71 0.15 1.41
CA LEU A 44 -17.00 -0.21 0.04
C LEU A 44 -17.62 -1.61 0.07
N THR A 45 -18.72 -1.81 -0.64
CA THR A 45 -19.26 -3.16 -0.82
C THR A 45 -18.22 -4.02 -1.54
N ASP A 46 -18.37 -5.34 -1.48
CA ASP A 46 -17.43 -6.24 -2.13
C ASP A 46 -17.36 -6.00 -3.65
N GLU A 47 -18.48 -5.59 -4.27
CA GLU A 47 -18.52 -5.17 -5.68
C GLU A 47 -17.73 -3.87 -5.92
N GLU A 48 -17.90 -2.86 -5.07
CA GLU A 48 -17.17 -1.59 -5.21
C GLU A 48 -15.66 -1.78 -5.00
N ARG A 49 -15.28 -2.67 -4.08
CA ARG A 49 -13.89 -3.07 -3.86
C ARG A 49 -13.34 -3.78 -5.10
N LEU A 50 -14.09 -4.73 -5.66
CA LEU A 50 -13.70 -5.47 -6.85
C LEU A 50 -13.54 -4.54 -8.06
N VAL A 51 -14.47 -3.59 -8.27
CA VAL A 51 -14.37 -2.58 -9.34
C VAL A 51 -13.11 -1.72 -9.16
N ARG A 52 -12.81 -1.29 -7.94
CA ARG A 52 -11.60 -0.50 -7.65
C ARG A 52 -10.32 -1.31 -7.91
N LEU A 53 -10.29 -2.57 -7.50
CA LEU A 53 -9.18 -3.48 -7.78
C LEU A 53 -9.02 -3.73 -9.29
N ASN A 54 -10.11 -3.96 -10.01
CA ASN A 54 -10.09 -4.12 -11.47
C ASN A 54 -9.66 -2.84 -12.19
N LYS A 55 -9.99 -1.65 -11.67
CA LYS A 55 -9.47 -0.40 -12.23
C LYS A 55 -7.96 -0.24 -12.02
N LEU A 56 -7.44 -0.72 -10.89
CA LEU A 56 -6.03 -0.59 -10.53
C LEU A 56 -5.15 -1.66 -11.19
N PHE A 57 -5.63 -2.91 -11.24
CA PHE A 57 -4.87 -4.09 -11.67
C PHE A 57 -5.41 -4.75 -12.95
N GLY A 58 -6.68 -4.51 -13.29
CA GLY A 58 -7.32 -5.06 -14.50
C GLY A 58 -6.85 -4.41 -15.80
N VAL A 59 -5.97 -3.41 -15.74
CA VAL A 59 -5.27 -2.84 -16.92
C VAL A 59 -4.46 -3.91 -17.66
N TRP A 60 -4.04 -4.97 -16.97
CA TRP A 60 -3.29 -6.09 -17.55
C TRP A 60 -4.19 -7.18 -18.15
N LYS A 61 -5.52 -7.09 -17.94
CA LYS A 61 -6.46 -8.04 -18.52
C LYS A 61 -6.62 -7.73 -20.01
N ASP A 62 -6.51 -8.77 -20.84
CA ASP A 62 -6.71 -8.69 -22.29
C ASP A 62 -5.68 -7.81 -23.04
N GLN A 63 -4.49 -7.58 -22.46
CA GLN A 63 -3.38 -6.92 -23.16
C GLN A 63 -2.72 -7.90 -24.15
N PRO A 64 -2.77 -7.67 -25.47
CA PRO A 64 -2.24 -8.60 -26.46
C PRO A 64 -0.75 -8.91 -26.25
N GLU A 65 0.04 -7.89 -25.93
CA GLU A 65 1.48 -8.03 -25.65
C GLU A 65 1.75 -8.99 -24.47
N LEU A 66 0.99 -8.89 -23.38
CA LEU A 66 1.13 -9.80 -22.24
C LEU A 66 0.70 -11.22 -22.61
N ILE A 67 -0.38 -11.37 -23.38
CA ILE A 67 -0.86 -12.67 -23.85
C ILE A 67 0.22 -13.35 -24.70
N ASP A 68 0.84 -12.62 -25.63
CA ASP A 68 1.88 -13.13 -26.52
C ASP A 68 3.14 -13.52 -25.72
N ILE A 69 3.56 -12.69 -24.75
CA ILE A 69 4.69 -12.98 -23.86
C ILE A 69 4.46 -14.28 -23.08
N PHE A 70 3.29 -14.42 -22.44
CA PHE A 70 2.99 -15.63 -21.67
C PHE A 70 2.85 -16.88 -22.57
N ALA A 71 2.34 -16.72 -23.78
CA ALA A 71 2.28 -17.81 -24.75
C ALA A 71 3.68 -18.29 -25.18
N GLU A 72 4.62 -17.37 -25.41
CA GLU A 72 6.00 -17.74 -25.75
C GLU A 72 6.73 -18.38 -24.56
N ILE A 73 6.55 -17.85 -23.34
CA ILE A 73 7.08 -18.49 -22.13
C ILE A 73 6.52 -19.91 -21.97
N ASP A 74 5.23 -20.10 -22.19
CA ASP A 74 4.60 -21.41 -22.08
C ASP A 74 5.16 -22.40 -23.13
N LYS A 75 5.31 -21.92 -24.37
CA LYS A 75 5.95 -22.67 -25.45
C LYS A 75 7.39 -23.03 -25.12
N GLU A 76 8.18 -22.14 -24.53
CA GLU A 76 9.55 -22.44 -24.10
C GLU A 76 9.60 -23.45 -22.95
N ARG A 77 8.69 -23.35 -21.99
CA ARG A 77 8.59 -24.31 -20.87
C ARG A 77 8.21 -25.71 -21.33
N HIS A 78 7.33 -25.78 -22.33
CA HIS A 78 6.89 -27.04 -22.93
C HIS A 78 7.79 -27.49 -24.09
N ALA A 79 8.74 -26.67 -24.53
CA ALA A 79 9.75 -27.09 -25.47
C ALA A 79 10.62 -28.16 -24.81
N TYR A 80 10.42 -29.41 -25.21
CA TYR A 80 11.30 -30.50 -24.83
C TYR A 80 12.69 -30.26 -25.44
N ARG A 81 13.60 -29.67 -24.66
CA ARG A 81 14.98 -29.38 -25.09
C ARG A 81 15.90 -30.63 -25.03
N GLY A 82 15.35 -31.82 -24.77
CA GLY A 82 16.11 -33.05 -24.57
C GLY A 82 17.03 -32.99 -23.34
N ARG A 83 17.81 -34.06 -23.12
CA ARG A 83 19.01 -33.98 -22.26
C ARG A 83 20.17 -33.56 -23.15
N VAL A 84 20.96 -32.57 -22.71
CA VAL A 84 22.29 -32.33 -23.28
C VAL A 84 23.11 -33.58 -22.98
N ILE A 85 23.41 -34.37 -24.01
CA ILE A 85 24.35 -35.48 -23.90
C ILE A 85 25.67 -34.91 -24.41
N ASP A 86 26.63 -34.70 -23.51
CA ASP A 86 27.99 -34.42 -23.91
C ASP A 86 28.49 -35.60 -24.74
N SER A 87 28.80 -35.36 -26.02
CA SER A 87 29.32 -36.41 -26.91
C SER A 87 30.69 -36.82 -26.39
N ILE A 88 30.80 -38.04 -25.88
CA ILE A 88 32.06 -38.66 -25.47
C ILE A 88 32.71 -39.26 -26.72
N ASP A 89 32.96 -38.44 -27.74
CA ASP A 89 33.84 -38.84 -28.85
C ASP A 89 35.28 -38.73 -28.36
N THR A 90 35.62 -39.73 -27.56
CA THR A 90 36.95 -40.05 -27.07
C THR A 90 37.87 -40.22 -28.28
N GLN A 91 38.93 -39.43 -28.29
CA GLN A 91 40.05 -39.58 -29.21
C GLN A 91 40.66 -40.98 -29.06
N ASP A 92 40.30 -41.92 -29.92
CA ASP A 92 41.10 -43.13 -30.15
C ASP A 92 42.31 -42.72 -31.02
N ASN A 93 43.33 -42.19 -30.34
CA ASN A 93 44.70 -42.20 -30.84
C ASN A 93 45.38 -43.44 -30.25
N SER A 94 45.58 -44.47 -31.07
CA SER A 94 46.61 -45.50 -30.90
C SER A 94 46.96 -46.09 -32.26
#